data_AF-A0A6L8GI32-F1
#
_entry.id   AF-A0A6L8GI32-F1
#
_cell.length_a   1.000
_cell.length_b   1.000
_cell.length_c   1.000
_cell.angle_alpha   90.00
_cell.angle_beta   90.00
_cell.angle_gamma   90.00
#
_symmetry.space_group_name_H-M   'P 1'
#
loop_
_entity.id
_entity.type
_entity.pdbx_description
1 polymer ?
#
loop_
_entity_poly.entity_id
_entity_poly.type
_entity_poly.pdbx_seq_one_letter_code
_entity_poly.pdbx_strand_id
1 'polypeptide(L)'
;MRSPLLALLCLGAAVAACGAPAPPDQSAGDAPAPAADASAWTPPRTAWGHPDLQGIWSPGYTLTPPERPPRFEGREYLTDAEVA
;
A
#
# COMPACT_ATOMS: atom_id res chain seq x y z
N MET A 1 -2.42 30.13 -48.63
CA MET A 1 -1.05 29.60 -48.53
C MET A 1 -1.18 28.08 -48.48
N ARG A 2 -1.19 27.40 -49.65
CA ARG A 2 -0.13 26.45 -50.09
C ARG A 2 0.31 25.55 -48.91
N SER A 3 -0.03 24.28 -48.74
CA SER A 3 -0.36 23.14 -49.62
C SER A 3 -0.88 21.96 -48.70
N PRO A 4 -0.95 20.69 -49.09
CA PRO A 4 -2.18 20.05 -49.60
C PRO A 4 -2.49 18.64 -49.02
N LEU A 5 -3.63 18.07 -49.46
CA LEU A 5 -3.86 16.66 -49.84
C LEU A 5 -3.14 15.54 -49.05
N LEU A 6 -3.84 14.76 -48.23
CA LEU A 6 -4.55 13.53 -48.64
C LEU A 6 -3.61 12.42 -49.14
N ALA A 7 -3.34 11.42 -48.30
CA ALA A 7 -2.94 10.09 -48.73
C ALA A 7 -3.63 9.05 -47.83
N LEU A 8 -4.86 8.74 -48.25
CA LEU A 8 -5.61 7.55 -47.94
C LEU A 8 -4.74 6.31 -48.25
N LEU A 9 -4.57 5.39 -47.30
CA LEU A 9 -4.52 3.96 -47.61
C LEU A 9 -4.77 3.12 -46.34
N CYS A 10 -6.04 2.80 -46.11
CA CYS A 10 -6.38 1.56 -45.43
C CYS A 10 -6.08 0.40 -46.40
N LEU A 11 -5.37 -0.62 -45.93
CA LEU A 11 -5.71 -2.07 -46.03
C LEU A 11 -4.44 -2.92 -46.13
N GLY A 12 -4.28 -3.83 -45.17
CA GLY A 12 -3.23 -4.84 -45.19
C GLY A 12 -3.10 -5.54 -43.85
N ALA A 13 -4.09 -6.36 -43.52
CA ALA A 13 -4.09 -7.21 -42.33
C ALA A 13 -2.88 -8.15 -42.33
N ALA A 14 -2.10 -8.13 -41.26
CA ALA A 14 -1.26 -9.25 -40.87
C ALA A 14 -1.70 -9.67 -39.46
N VAL A 15 -2.68 -10.57 -39.42
CA VAL A 15 -2.98 -11.38 -38.24
C VAL A 15 -1.75 -12.24 -37.98
N ALA A 16 -0.86 -11.76 -37.13
CA ALA A 16 0.15 -12.57 -36.48
C ALA A 16 -0.38 -12.93 -35.10
N ALA A 17 -1.14 -14.03 -35.06
CA ALA A 17 -1.54 -14.69 -33.83
C ALA A 17 -0.27 -15.17 -33.10
N CYS A 18 0.29 -14.32 -32.24
CA CYS A 18 1.23 -14.73 -31.22
C CYS A 18 0.40 -15.11 -30.00
N GLY A 19 0.33 -16.40 -29.70
CA GLY A 19 -0.38 -16.91 -28.54
C GLY A 19 0.19 -16.28 -27.27
N ALA A 20 -0.54 -15.33 -26.69
CA ALA A 20 -0.29 -14.91 -25.34
C ALA A 20 -0.69 -16.08 -24.42
N PRO A 21 0.20 -16.58 -23.55
CA PRO A 21 -0.24 -17.48 -22.50
C PRO A 21 -1.29 -16.72 -21.67
N ALA A 22 -2.42 -17.37 -21.40
CA ALA A 22 -3.40 -16.85 -20.46
C ALA A 22 -2.67 -16.47 -19.15
N PRO A 23 -3.03 -15.34 -18.49
CA PRO A 23 -2.51 -15.06 -17.17
C PRO A 23 -2.83 -16.26 -16.28
N PRO A 24 -1.91 -16.67 -15.37
CA PRO A 24 -2.21 -17.75 -14.44
C PRO A 24 -3.52 -17.42 -13.73
N ASP A 25 -4.44 -18.38 -13.71
CA ASP A 25 -5.66 -18.33 -12.92
C ASP A 25 -5.23 -18.14 -11.45
N GLN A 26 -5.40 -16.92 -10.93
CA GLN A 26 -5.04 -16.55 -9.57
C GLN A 26 -6.08 -17.02 -8.55
N SER A 27 -6.90 -18.01 -8.89
CA SER A 27 -7.69 -18.76 -7.93
C SER A 27 -6.80 -19.71 -7.14
N ALA A 28 -5.75 -19.17 -6.52
CA ALA A 28 -5.11 -19.81 -5.38
C ALA A 28 -6.16 -19.76 -4.25
N GLY A 29 -6.77 -20.91 -3.99
CA GLY A 29 -7.68 -21.08 -2.87
C GLY A 29 -7.03 -20.63 -1.57
N ASP A 30 -7.89 -20.37 -0.59
CA ASP A 30 -7.62 -19.90 0.78
C ASP A 30 -6.81 -20.92 1.59
N ALA A 31 -5.63 -21.29 1.09
CA ALA A 31 -4.68 -22.11 1.80
C ALA A 31 -4.21 -21.27 2.99
N PRO A 32 -4.32 -21.80 4.23
CA PRO A 32 -3.79 -21.09 5.38
C PRO A 32 -2.31 -20.82 5.10
N ALA A 33 -1.94 -19.54 5.14
CA ALA A 33 -0.54 -19.15 5.04
C ALA A 33 0.25 -19.98 6.07
N PRO A 34 1.44 -20.50 5.71
CA PRO A 34 2.26 -21.21 6.68
C PRO A 34 2.43 -20.29 7.88
N ALA A 35 2.09 -20.79 9.07
CA ALA A 35 2.33 -20.07 10.31
C ALA A 35 3.81 -19.72 10.32
N ALA A 36 4.13 -18.42 10.25
CA ALA A 36 5.50 -17.98 10.38
C ALA A 36 6.01 -18.52 11.71
N ASP A 37 7.08 -19.32 11.68
CA ASP A 37 7.77 -19.71 12.89
C ASP A 37 8.06 -18.43 13.67
N ALA A 38 7.37 -18.26 14.80
CA ALA A 38 7.59 -17.15 15.70
C ALA A 38 8.92 -17.40 16.43
N SER A 39 10.02 -17.40 15.68
CA SER A 39 11.35 -17.37 16.27
C SER A 39 11.37 -16.17 17.20
N ALA A 40 11.79 -16.39 18.45
CA ALA A 40 11.87 -15.34 19.43
C ALA A 40 12.81 -14.24 18.90
N TRP A 41 12.23 -13.11 18.50
CA TRP A 41 12.99 -11.98 17.99
C TRP A 41 13.88 -11.43 19.11
N THR A 42 15.19 -11.40 18.87
CA THR A 42 16.16 -10.79 19.79
C THR A 42 16.53 -9.41 19.27
N PRO A 43 16.21 -8.33 20.01
CA PRO A 43 16.53 -6.98 19.54
C PRO A 43 18.05 -6.75 19.50
N PRO A 44 18.57 -5.99 18.52
CA PRO A 44 19.95 -5.54 18.53
C PRO A 44 20.24 -4.75 19.81
N ARG A 45 21.51 -4.76 20.27
CA ARG A 45 21.92 -4.09 21.51
C ARG A 45 23.10 -3.16 21.28
N THR A 46 23.13 -2.09 22.07
CA THR A 46 24.27 -1.17 22.14
C THR A 46 25.46 -1.81 22.85
N ALA A 47 26.66 -1.22 22.74
CA ALA A 47 27.87 -1.70 23.41
C ALA A 47 27.73 -1.75 24.95
N TRP A 48 26.78 -1.00 25.52
CA TRP A 48 26.48 -0.98 26.96
C TRP A 48 25.28 -1.86 27.33
N GLY A 49 24.79 -2.72 26.43
CA GLY A 49 23.82 -3.77 26.72
C GLY A 49 22.34 -3.38 26.64
N HIS A 50 22.01 -2.13 26.31
CA HIS A 50 20.63 -1.68 26.12
C HIS A 50 20.10 -2.05 24.73
N PRO A 51 18.78 -2.24 24.54
CA PRO A 51 18.20 -2.36 23.20
C PRO A 51 18.56 -1.17 22.32
N ASP A 52 18.94 -1.46 21.09
CA ASP A 52 19.24 -0.45 20.09
C ASP A 52 17.96 -0.06 19.36
N LEU A 53 17.53 1.20 19.56
CA LEU A 53 16.32 1.79 18.97
C LEU A 53 16.65 2.76 17.83
N GLN A 54 17.87 2.70 17.27
CA GLN A 54 18.22 3.48 16.09
C GLN A 54 17.42 3.01 14.86
N GLY A 55 17.14 3.94 13.95
CA GLY A 55 16.40 3.65 12.72
C GLY A 55 15.70 4.88 12.15
N ILE A 56 15.03 4.69 11.02
CA ILE A 56 14.18 5.71 10.42
C ILE A 56 12.79 5.60 11.05
N TRP A 57 12.48 6.58 11.91
CA TRP A 57 11.15 6.75 12.47
C TRP A 57 10.39 7.72 11.56
N SER A 58 9.60 7.21 10.62
CA SER A 58 8.87 8.07 9.69
C SER A 58 7.91 8.99 10.46
N PRO A 59 8.01 10.32 10.32
CA PRO A 59 7.12 11.27 11.00
C PRO A 59 5.65 11.16 10.56
N GLY A 60 5.38 10.40 9.49
CA GLY A 60 4.05 10.17 8.94
C GLY A 60 3.21 9.08 9.61
N TYR A 61 3.69 8.44 10.70
CA TYR A 61 2.86 7.49 11.46
C TYR A 61 1.83 8.16 12.37
N THR A 62 1.85 9.49 12.48
CA THR A 62 0.87 10.23 13.26
C THR A 62 -0.38 10.44 12.41
N LEU A 63 -1.22 9.39 12.34
CA LEU A 63 -2.57 9.48 11.75
C LEU A 63 -3.49 10.39 12.56
N THR A 64 -3.13 10.63 13.82
CA THR A 64 -3.90 11.45 14.76
C THR A 64 -3.49 12.91 14.64
N PRO A 65 -4.40 13.82 14.24
CA PRO A 65 -4.13 15.26 14.29
C PRO A 65 -3.74 15.70 15.71
N PRO A 66 -2.75 16.60 15.86
CA PRO A 66 -2.33 17.07 17.18
C PRO A 66 -3.36 18.01 17.83
N GLU A 67 -4.20 18.65 17.04
CA GLU A 67 -5.31 19.47 17.53
C GLU A 67 -6.50 18.61 17.93
N ARG A 68 -7.25 19.11 18.92
CA ARG A 68 -8.55 18.54 19.28
C ARG A 68 -9.52 18.63 18.08
N PRO A 69 -10.17 17.53 17.68
CA PRO A 69 -11.18 17.58 16.63
C PRO A 69 -12.30 18.58 16.94
N PRO A 70 -12.79 19.37 15.96
CA PRO A 70 -13.81 20.40 16.19
C PRO A 70 -15.10 19.88 16.86
N ARG A 71 -15.48 18.63 16.58
CA ARG A 71 -16.66 17.98 17.20
C ARG A 71 -16.58 17.85 18.74
N PHE A 72 -15.39 18.03 19.31
CA PHE A 72 -15.13 17.94 20.74
C PHE A 72 -14.74 19.28 21.37
N GLU A 73 -14.85 20.39 20.65
CA GLU A 73 -14.54 21.73 21.16
C GLU A 73 -15.41 22.09 22.37
N GLY A 74 -14.80 22.68 23.41
CA GLY A 74 -15.50 23.09 24.64
C GLY A 74 -16.01 21.95 25.53
N ARG A 75 -15.85 20.69 25.12
CA ARG A 75 -16.26 19.51 25.89
C ARG A 75 -15.09 18.95 26.69
N GLU A 76 -15.24 18.84 28.01
CA GLU A 76 -14.20 18.25 28.85
C GLU A 76 -14.22 16.71 28.81
N TYR A 77 -15.41 16.11 28.67
CA TYR A 77 -15.62 14.66 28.75
C TYR A 77 -16.35 14.10 27.51
N LEU A 78 -16.03 12.85 27.18
CA LEU A 78 -16.82 12.01 26.28
C LEU A 78 -17.98 11.39 27.06
N THR A 79 -19.07 11.06 26.36
CA THR A 79 -20.18 10.30 26.94
C THR A 79 -19.83 8.81 26.98
N ASP A 80 -20.44 8.05 27.88
CA ASP A 80 -20.22 6.60 28.00
C ASP A 80 -20.48 5.85 26.67
N ALA A 81 -21.44 6.35 25.88
CA ALA A 81 -21.78 5.79 24.57
C ALA A 81 -20.70 6.03 23.49
N GLU A 82 -19.82 7.02 23.64
CA GLU A 82 -18.78 7.37 22.66
C GLU A 82 -17.44 6.64 22.91
N VAL A 83 -17.26 5.99 24.06
CA VAL A 83 -16.00 5.31 24.46
C VAL A 83 -16.04 3.79 24.23
N ALA A 84 -17.23 3.22 24.04
CA ALA A 84 -17.47 1.78 23.90
C ALA A 84 -17.01 1.17 22.57
#